data_AF-A0A7X1HG07-F1
#
_entry.id   AF-A0A7X1HG07-F1
#
_cell.length_a   1.000
_cell.length_b   1.000
_cell.length_c   1.000
_cell.angle_alpha   90.00
_cell.angle_beta   90.00
_cell.angle_gamma   90.00
#
_symmetry.space_group_name_H-M   'P 1'
#
loop_
_entity.id
_entity.type
_entity.pdbx_description
1 polymer ?
#
loop_
_entity_poly.entity_id
_entity_poly.type
_entity_poly.pdbx_seq_one_letter_code
_entity_poly.pdbx_strand_id
1 'polypeptide(L)'
;MAFKDVRYRVIRALKDGTYQHAARGSIEDKNALMTGDISPEDLIKIIDRCNGTHHEGSEHHMFKGVEVHILKRDGWYIKFYFIEPDTVFISVHPSR
;
A
#
# COMPACT_ATOMS: atom_id res chain seq x y z
N MET A 1 0.25 14.03 3.30
CA MET A 1 1.62 13.78 3.85
C MET A 1 2.65 13.87 2.73
N ALA A 2 3.90 14.29 2.98
CA ALA A 2 4.92 14.28 1.92
C ALA A 2 5.29 12.84 1.54
N PHE A 3 5.55 12.57 0.25
CA PHE A 3 5.83 11.21 -0.23
C PHE A 3 6.98 10.51 0.52
N LYS A 4 8.01 11.26 0.94
CA LYS A 4 9.13 10.72 1.73
C LYS A 4 8.64 10.04 3.02
N ASP A 5 7.70 10.66 3.73
CA ASP A 5 7.15 10.12 4.97
C ASP A 5 6.22 8.94 4.69
N VAL A 6 5.42 9.03 3.62
CA VAL A 6 4.56 7.92 3.17
C VAL A 6 5.40 6.68 2.90
N ARG A 7 6.47 6.82 2.11
CA ARG A 7 7.41 5.73 1.77
C ARG A 7 8.07 5.16 3.02
N TYR A 8 8.57 6.01 3.92
CA TYR A 8 9.19 5.56 5.16
C TYR A 8 8.21 4.72 6.01
N ARG A 9 6.98 5.22 6.21
CA ARG A 9 5.97 4.55 7.03
C ARG A 9 5.53 3.21 6.47
N VAL A 10 5.22 3.13 5.17
CA VAL A 10 4.78 1.86 4.56
C VAL A 10 5.90 0.80 4.55
N ILE A 11 7.15 1.20 4.30
CA ILE A 11 8.30 0.27 4.37
C ILE A 11 8.50 -0.21 5.80
N ARG A 12 8.38 0.68 6.79
CA ARG A 12 8.47 0.31 8.20
C ARG A 12 7.39 -0.70 8.58
N ALA A 13 6.14 -0.46 8.19
CA ALA A 13 5.05 -1.39 8.48
C ALA A 13 5.28 -2.77 7.86
N LEU A 14 5.77 -2.84 6.62
CA LEU A 14 6.12 -4.12 5.98
C LEU A 14 7.26 -4.85 6.69
N LYS A 15 8.27 -4.13 7.19
CA LYS A 15 9.38 -4.73 7.96
C LYS A 15 8.95 -5.20 9.34
N ASP A 16 8.14 -4.41 10.03
CA ASP A 16 7.71 -4.65 11.41
C ASP A 16 6.51 -5.63 11.47
N GLY A 17 5.90 -5.97 10.32
CA GLY A 17 4.69 -6.78 10.25
C GLY A 17 3.44 -6.06 10.77
N THR A 18 3.48 -4.73 10.93
CA THR A 18 2.40 -3.90 11.47
C THR A 18 1.47 -3.40 10.37
N TYR A 19 0.98 -4.33 9.55
CA TYR A 19 0.04 -4.05 8.48
C TYR A 19 -1.16 -4.99 8.51
N GLN A 20 -2.29 -4.50 7.99
CA GLN A 20 -3.51 -5.26 7.81
C GLN A 20 -3.96 -5.21 6.35
N HIS A 21 -4.91 -6.07 6.01
CA HIS A 21 -5.59 -6.06 4.73
C HIS A 21 -7.03 -5.58 4.94
N ALA A 22 -7.50 -4.65 4.10
CA ALA A 22 -8.87 -4.18 4.19
C ALA A 22 -9.85 -5.34 3.91
N ALA A 23 -10.68 -5.72 4.88
CA ALA A 23 -11.75 -6.70 4.70
C ALA A 23 -12.79 -6.12 3.73
N ARG A 24 -12.82 -6.60 2.49
CA ARG A 24 -13.62 -5.99 1.43
C ARG A 24 -14.36 -7.03 0.58
N GLY A 25 -15.25 -7.83 1.18
CA GLY A 25 -16.12 -8.77 0.43
C GLY A 25 -15.35 -9.59 -0.63
N SER A 26 -15.94 -9.81 -1.81
CA SER A 26 -15.42 -10.60 -2.95
C SER A 26 -14.14 -10.03 -3.63
N ILE A 27 -13.26 -9.36 -2.88
CA ILE A 27 -11.99 -8.77 -3.32
C ILE A 27 -10.80 -9.49 -2.67
N GLU A 28 -11.00 -10.69 -2.12
CA GLU A 28 -9.92 -11.55 -1.64
C GLU A 28 -8.88 -11.84 -2.77
N ASP A 29 -9.31 -11.83 -4.04
CA ASP A 29 -8.49 -12.17 -5.20
C ASP A 29 -7.48 -11.10 -5.67
N LYS A 30 -7.39 -9.91 -5.04
CA LYS A 30 -6.57 -8.78 -5.54
C LYS A 30 -5.48 -8.30 -4.60
N ASN A 31 -5.13 -9.09 -3.59
CA ASN A 31 -4.05 -8.73 -2.68
C ASN A 31 -2.99 -9.82 -2.67
N ALA A 32 -2.06 -9.73 -3.62
CA ALA A 32 -0.91 -10.60 -3.75
C ALA A 32 -0.09 -10.70 -2.46
N LEU A 33 -0.08 -9.64 -1.64
CA LEU A 33 0.58 -9.65 -0.33
C LEU A 33 -0.18 -10.53 0.69
N MET A 34 -1.51 -10.60 0.59
CA MET A 34 -2.36 -11.42 1.46
C MET A 34 -2.31 -12.91 1.07
N THR A 35 -2.29 -13.20 -0.24
CA THR A 35 -2.23 -14.57 -0.78
C THR A 35 -0.82 -15.16 -0.75
N GLY A 36 0.21 -14.33 -0.54
CA GLY A 36 1.61 -14.73 -0.57
C GLY A 36 2.22 -14.78 -1.98
N ASP A 37 1.50 -14.32 -3.01
CA ASP A 37 2.02 -14.20 -4.37
C ASP A 37 3.15 -13.16 -4.49
N ILE A 38 3.22 -12.21 -3.54
CA ILE A 38 4.40 -11.37 -3.32
C ILE A 38 4.75 -11.31 -1.83
N SER A 39 6.03 -11.45 -1.51
CA SER A 39 6.51 -11.33 -0.13
C SER A 39 6.60 -9.85 0.29
N PRO A 40 6.58 -9.55 1.61
CA PRO A 40 6.85 -8.21 2.11
C PRO A 40 8.19 -7.66 1.64
N GLU A 41 9.24 -8.49 1.57
CA GLU A 41 10.57 -8.05 1.15
C GLU A 41 10.61 -7.64 -0.32
N ASP A 42 9.91 -8.38 -1.19
CA ASP A 42 9.83 -8.05 -2.62
C ASP A 42 8.96 -6.80 -2.86
N LEU A 43 7.88 -6.65 -2.10
CA LEU A 43 7.07 -5.44 -2.13
C LEU A 43 7.88 -4.21 -1.67
N ILE A 44 8.71 -4.35 -0.62
CA ILE A 44 9.63 -3.29 -0.18
C ILE A 44 10.58 -2.90 -1.31
N LYS A 45 11.17 -3.85 -2.05
CA LYS A 45 12.08 -3.53 -3.17
C LYS A 45 11.40 -2.67 -4.24
N ILE A 46 10.12 -2.92 -4.54
CA ILE A 46 9.34 -2.13 -5.49
C ILE A 46 9.09 -0.71 -4.94
N ILE A 47 8.64 -0.61 -3.69
CA ILE A 47 8.37 0.66 -3.02
C ILE A 47 9.64 1.50 -2.88
N ASP A 48 10.79 0.88 -2.64
CA ASP A 48 12.07 1.55 -2.48
C ASP A 48 12.55 2.23 -3.79
N ARG A 49 12.07 1.77 -4.95
CA ARG A 49 12.31 2.40 -6.25
C ARG A 49 11.29 3.49 -6.59
N CYS A 50 10.25 3.68 -5.77
CA CYS A 50 9.28 4.75 -5.96
C CYS A 50 9.86 6.12 -5.60
N ASN A 51 9.37 7.12 -6.31
CA ASN A 51 9.63 8.54 -6.10
C ASN A 51 8.28 9.30 -6.19
N GLY A 52 8.28 10.62 -6.02
CA GLY A 52 7.05 11.42 -6.00
C GLY A 52 6.17 11.30 -7.26
N THR A 53 6.73 10.99 -8.44
CA THR A 53 5.93 10.84 -9.67
C THR A 53 5.20 9.50 -9.75
N HIS A 54 5.55 8.54 -8.90
CA HIS A 54 4.89 7.24 -8.79
C HIS A 54 3.77 7.24 -7.75
N HIS A 55 3.62 8.34 -7.01
CA HIS A 55 2.72 8.46 -5.87
C HIS A 55 1.53 9.35 -6.21
N GLU A 56 0.33 8.84 -5.91
CA GLU A 56 -0.91 9.58 -5.93
C GLU A 56 -1.56 9.53 -4.54
N GLY A 57 -2.13 10.65 -4.09
CA GLY A 57 -2.87 10.76 -2.84
C GLY A 57 -4.30 11.21 -3.10
N SER A 58 -5.28 10.61 -2.43
CA SER A 58 -6.68 11.03 -2.49
C SER A 58 -7.40 10.75 -1.17
N GLU A 59 -8.43 11.51 -0.84
CA GLU A 59 -9.21 11.27 0.38
C GLU A 59 -10.01 9.95 0.27
N HIS A 60 -10.07 9.19 1.36
CA HIS A 60 -10.86 7.97 1.41
C HIS A 60 -12.35 8.30 1.27
N HIS A 61 -12.99 7.76 0.23
CA HIS A 61 -14.39 8.06 -0.12
C HIS A 61 -15.43 7.90 1.01
N MET A 62 -15.16 7.02 1.99
CA MET A 62 -16.05 6.75 3.12
C MET A 62 -15.52 7.33 4.44
N PHE A 63 -14.22 7.58 4.55
CA PHE A 63 -13.57 7.98 5.81
C PHE A 63 -12.90 9.33 5.60
N LYS A 64 -13.68 10.39 5.83
CA LYS A 64 -13.17 11.76 5.70
C LYS A 64 -11.94 11.95 6.58
N GLY A 65 -10.94 12.67 6.06
CA GLY A 65 -9.66 12.90 6.72
C GLY A 65 -8.66 11.75 6.65
N VAL A 66 -9.03 10.58 6.08
CA VAL A 66 -8.06 9.50 5.81
C VAL A 66 -7.50 9.67 4.40
N GLU A 67 -6.20 9.88 4.30
CA GLU A 67 -5.49 9.93 3.01
C GLU A 67 -5.19 8.51 2.51
N VAL A 68 -5.65 8.20 1.30
CA VAL A 68 -5.33 6.97 0.58
C VAL A 68 -4.18 7.23 -0.36
N HIS A 69 -3.17 6.38 -0.27
CA HIS A 69 -1.97 6.43 -1.09
C HIS A 69 -2.00 5.32 -2.14
N ILE A 70 -1.63 5.68 -3.37
CA ILE A 70 -1.45 4.77 -4.48
C ILE A 70 -0.02 4.90 -4.97
N LEU A 71 0.70 3.78 -5.08
CA LEU A 71 2.01 3.69 -5.72
C LEU A 71 1.89 2.84 -6.98
N LYS A 72 2.42 3.37 -8.10
CA LYS A 72 2.47 2.68 -9.38
C LYS A 72 3.91 2.61 -9.86
N ARG A 73 4.52 1.43 -9.84
CA ARG A 73 5.92 1.25 -10.25
C ARG A 73 6.18 -0.18 -10.68
N ASP A 74 7.05 -0.36 -11.67
CA ASP A 74 7.50 -1.67 -12.17
C ASP A 74 6.35 -2.65 -12.49
N GLY A 75 5.24 -2.12 -13.03
CA GLY A 75 4.06 -2.92 -13.34
C GLY A 75 3.27 -3.37 -12.11
N TRP A 76 3.41 -2.72 -10.95
CA TRP A 76 2.62 -2.97 -9.74
C TRP A 76 1.73 -1.78 -9.38
N TYR A 77 0.55 -2.11 -8.86
CA TYR A 77 -0.43 -1.20 -8.28
C TYR A 77 -0.58 -1.51 -6.79
N ILE A 78 -0.23 -0.54 -5.95
CA ILE A 78 -0.19 -0.69 -4.49
C ILE A 78 -1.04 0.41 -3.88
N LYS A 79 -2.13 0.05 -3.22
CA LYS A 79 -3.09 1.00 -2.62
C LYS A 79 -3.25 0.73 -1.14
N PHE A 80 -3.05 1.75 -0.31
CA PHE A 80 -3.10 1.64 1.15
C PHE A 80 -3.47 2.97 1.82
N TYR A 81 -3.74 2.93 3.11
CA TYR A 81 -3.84 4.11 3.97
C TYR A 81 -3.23 3.81 5.33
N PHE A 82 -3.04 4.85 6.14
CA PHE A 82 -2.55 4.73 7.50
C PHE A 82 -3.69 4.94 8.50
N ILE A 83 -3.80 4.05 9.48
CA ILE A 83 -4.65 4.23 10.66
C ILE A 83 -3.84 3.78 11.87
N GLU A 84 -3.47 4.70 12.75
CA GLU A 84 -2.52 4.35 13.81
C GLU A 84 -3.05 3.20 14.69
N PRO A 85 -2.20 2.18 14.97
CA PRO A 85 -0.76 2.09 14.65
C PRO A 85 -0.41 1.46 13.28
N ASP A 86 -1.40 1.01 12.52
CA ASP A 86 -1.25 0.11 11.38
C ASP A 86 -1.21 0.80 10.00
N THR A 87 -0.63 0.09 9.05
CA THR A 87 -0.84 0.36 7.61
C THR A 87 -1.85 -0.62 7.05
N VAL A 88 -2.90 -0.14 6.37
CA VAL A 88 -3.93 -1.01 5.80
C VAL A 88 -3.80 -1.05 4.28
N PHE A 89 -3.48 -2.21 3.74
CA PHE A 89 -3.46 -2.46 2.30
C PHE A 89 -4.87 -2.71 1.79
N ILE A 90 -5.34 -1.84 0.89
CA ILE A 90 -6.60 -2.01 0.17
C ILE A 90 -6.40 -2.98 -1.00
N SER A 91 -5.27 -2.86 -1.72
CA SER A 91 -5.01 -3.69 -2.91
C SER A 91 -3.52 -3.71 -3.26
N VAL A 92 -3.00 -4.87 -3.64
CA VAL A 92 -1.62 -5.08 -4.08
C VAL A 92 -1.65 -6.09 -5.23
N HIS A 93 -1.42 -5.65 -6.46
CA HIS A 93 -1.44 -6.55 -7.63
C HIS A 93 -0.61 -5.99 -8.80
N PRO A 94 -0.26 -6.82 -9.79
CA PRO A 94 0.28 -6.33 -11.06
C PRO A 94 -0.70 -5.36 -11.75
N SER A 95 -0.21 -4.21 -12.22
CA SER A 95 -0.92 -3.27 -13.09
C SER A 95 -1.24 -3.97 -14.42
N ARG A 96 -2.54 -4.05 -14.74
CA ARG A 96 -3.00 -4.47 -16.08
C ARG A 96 -3.13 -3.26 -16.99
#